data_AF-A0A1A0HG80-F1
#
_entry.id   AF-A0A1A0HG80-F1
#
_cell.length_a   1.000
_cell.length_b   1.000
_cell.length_c   1.000
_cell.angle_alpha   90.00
_cell.angle_beta   90.00
_cell.angle_gamma   90.00
#
_symmetry.space_group_name_H-M   'P 1'
#
loop_
_entity.id
_entity.type
_entity.pdbx_description
1 polymer ?
#
loop_
_entity_poly.entity_id
_entity_poly.type
_entity_poly.pdbx_seq_one_letter_code
_entity_poly.pdbx_strand_id
1 'polypeptide(L)'
;MALAGDGGGCAGAKPAFYAVWQQACDELQRAAPPAVLGVFWAYVEARAQRMRATVFRPDSTPDRIAVLGLCNAVTDRPYVRRGGGGGGPLDSYAKDTFRDALHARVRVFAASMLRFDDVTGLNKAFRAARRVPREPPLRATGSADDHLLEDAMRLRGLLRDPGALLQDPRRLAEHAAALAKLHAYLLGEETKYRAIHPVRDGRAVPAAGHAAGPAAAARQHADPAFFPEHYWLSVFAAEQSGARFDELCAEDQRRAQARFDSSKFRRLLLLQIYLASCFFVEIAAGRKAHTLARAGAPAAARHPVEAATPPELVPRFAKLRRDTVRVVRAWDPAWAATLEGLARAEGLWWAWLLSGAPAGAAPVDGAALRATEQRLRAAAPEKTRRYFHTHATPQLSRRMREPTGLLLLRGARRGGRDYAAELARVAARIDAEHDAAARAALVEERTVLLWQQTRALRGAAWLSLDGHLEAAALDAGD
;
A
#
# COMPACT_ATOMS: atom_id res chain seq x y z
N MET A 1 18.19 -30.85 -30.16
CA MET A 1 17.82 -32.17 -29.62
C MET A 1 16.42 -32.09 -29.03
N ALA A 2 15.44 -32.47 -29.83
CA ALA A 2 14.04 -32.51 -29.43
C ALA A 2 13.75 -33.88 -28.81
N LEU A 3 13.34 -33.90 -27.54
CA LEU A 3 12.71 -35.07 -26.95
C LEU A 3 11.19 -34.91 -27.12
N ALA A 4 10.73 -35.29 -28.31
CA ALA A 4 9.38 -35.81 -28.47
C ALA A 4 9.39 -37.20 -27.79
N GLY A 5 8.89 -37.24 -26.56
CA GLY A 5 8.70 -38.46 -25.78
C GLY A 5 7.21 -38.79 -25.70
N ASP A 6 6.86 -39.91 -26.31
CA ASP A 6 5.61 -40.68 -26.27
C ASP A 6 4.48 -40.21 -25.34
N GLY A 7 3.32 -39.98 -25.97
CA GLY A 7 2.03 -39.68 -25.34
C GLY A 7 1.36 -40.85 -24.61
N GLY A 8 2.11 -41.73 -23.96
CA GLY A 8 1.59 -42.90 -23.25
C GLY A 8 2.02 -43.08 -21.79
N GLY A 9 3.04 -42.35 -21.29
CA GLY A 9 3.71 -42.69 -20.02
C GLY A 9 3.34 -41.89 -18.76
N CYS A 10 2.49 -40.87 -18.83
CA CYS A 10 2.39 -39.85 -17.76
C CYS A 10 1.14 -39.92 -16.86
N ALA A 11 0.30 -40.95 -16.95
CA ALA A 11 -0.88 -41.05 -16.08
C ALA A 11 -0.51 -41.25 -14.59
N GLY A 12 0.58 -41.96 -14.30
CA GLY A 12 1.07 -42.19 -12.93
C GLY A 12 1.95 -41.07 -12.36
N ALA A 13 2.60 -40.27 -13.20
CA ALA A 13 3.55 -39.24 -12.77
C ALA A 13 2.87 -38.03 -12.09
N LYS A 14 1.64 -37.74 -12.47
CA LYS A 14 0.89 -36.57 -11.98
C LYS A 14 0.29 -36.76 -10.57
N PRO A 15 -0.39 -37.87 -10.26
CA PRO A 15 -0.76 -38.20 -8.89
C PRO A 15 0.47 -38.27 -7.96
N ALA A 16 1.57 -38.86 -8.44
CA ALA A 16 2.83 -38.92 -7.69
C ALA A 16 3.39 -37.52 -7.42
N PHE A 17 3.34 -36.60 -8.38
CA PHE A 17 3.76 -35.20 -8.17
C PHE A 17 2.97 -34.52 -7.06
N TYR A 18 1.63 -34.62 -7.07
CA TYR A 18 0.80 -34.03 -6.02
C TYR A 18 1.03 -34.69 -4.65
N ALA A 19 1.24 -36.01 -4.61
CA ALA A 19 1.54 -36.73 -3.38
C ALA A 19 2.89 -36.30 -2.76
N VAL A 20 3.94 -36.19 -3.59
CA VAL A 20 5.26 -35.72 -3.14
C VAL A 20 5.20 -34.29 -2.64
N TRP A 21 4.45 -33.42 -3.33
CA TRP A 21 4.25 -32.05 -2.88
C TRP A 21 3.51 -32.00 -1.53
N GLN A 22 2.44 -32.77 -1.37
CA GLN A 22 1.71 -32.85 -0.10
C GLN A 22 2.63 -33.32 1.03
N GLN A 23 3.38 -34.39 0.80
CA GLN A 23 4.33 -34.93 1.77
C GLN A 23 5.40 -33.91 2.16
N ALA A 24 5.98 -33.19 1.19
CA ALA A 24 6.96 -32.14 1.47
C ALA A 24 6.35 -31.02 2.34
N CYS A 25 5.13 -30.57 2.04
CA CYS A 25 4.42 -29.59 2.86
C CYS A 25 4.17 -30.11 4.28
N ASP A 26 3.73 -31.37 4.43
CA ASP A 26 3.42 -31.97 5.72
C ASP A 26 4.65 -32.18 6.61
N GLU A 27 5.78 -32.59 6.02
CA GLU A 27 7.04 -32.74 6.74
C GLU A 27 7.59 -31.37 7.17
N LEU A 28 7.59 -30.37 6.28
CA LEU A 28 8.07 -29.03 6.60
C LEU A 28 7.21 -28.35 7.68
N GLN A 29 5.91 -28.61 7.71
CA GLN A 29 5.04 -28.09 8.76
C GLN A 29 5.25 -28.77 10.12
N ARG A 30 5.67 -30.04 10.13
CA ARG A 30 5.90 -30.82 11.36
C ARG A 30 7.28 -30.59 11.96
N ALA A 31 8.32 -30.60 11.13
CA ALA A 31 9.70 -30.71 11.60
C ALA A 31 10.50 -29.40 11.50
N ALA A 32 10.05 -28.43 10.69
CA ALA A 32 10.84 -27.23 10.39
C ALA A 32 10.24 -25.96 11.02
N PRO A 33 11.09 -24.94 11.31
CA PRO A 33 10.61 -23.61 11.68
C PRO A 33 9.67 -23.05 10.59
N PRO A 34 8.65 -22.23 10.96
CA PRO A 34 7.68 -21.67 10.01
C PRO A 34 8.30 -20.97 8.79
N ALA A 35 9.47 -20.36 8.97
CA ALA A 35 10.21 -19.67 7.92
C ALA A 35 10.63 -20.60 6.77
N VAL A 36 10.96 -21.86 7.05
CA VAL A 36 11.44 -22.83 6.04
C VAL A 36 10.33 -23.19 5.06
N LEU A 37 9.09 -23.33 5.55
CA LEU A 37 7.92 -23.52 4.68
C LEU A 37 7.71 -22.32 3.75
N GLY A 38 8.00 -21.10 4.22
CA GLY A 38 7.94 -19.89 3.40
C GLY A 38 8.94 -19.85 2.25
N VAL A 39 10.15 -20.41 2.47
CA VAL A 39 11.18 -20.57 1.43
C VAL A 39 10.77 -21.64 0.42
N PHE A 40 10.30 -22.79 0.89
CA PHE A 40 9.76 -23.83 0.00
C PHE A 40 8.58 -23.30 -0.83
N TRP A 41 7.69 -22.50 -0.24
CA TRP A 41 6.58 -21.92 -0.99
C TRP A 41 7.05 -20.94 -2.08
N ALA A 42 8.13 -20.19 -1.85
CA ALA A 42 8.72 -19.34 -2.89
C ALA A 42 9.21 -20.17 -4.10
N TYR A 43 9.77 -21.36 -3.84
CA TYR A 43 10.17 -22.29 -4.89
C TYR A 43 8.97 -22.78 -5.71
N VAL A 44 7.83 -23.06 -5.06
CA VAL A 44 6.57 -23.47 -5.70
C VAL A 44 6.01 -22.35 -6.58
N GLU A 45 5.92 -21.12 -6.04
CA GLU A 45 5.43 -19.95 -6.77
C GLU A 45 6.24 -19.68 -8.03
N ALA A 46 7.57 -19.77 -7.95
CA ALA A 46 8.47 -19.59 -9.09
C ALA A 46 8.22 -20.59 -10.23
N ARG A 47 7.53 -21.71 -9.96
CA ARG A 47 7.22 -22.77 -10.93
C ARG A 47 5.76 -22.80 -11.36
N ALA A 48 4.93 -21.86 -10.91
CA ALA A 48 3.50 -21.80 -11.23
C ALA A 48 3.23 -21.92 -12.74
N GLN A 49 3.96 -21.16 -13.57
CA GLN A 49 3.81 -21.20 -15.02
C GLN A 49 4.15 -22.57 -15.60
N ARG A 50 5.24 -23.20 -15.14
CA ARG A 50 5.63 -24.55 -15.57
C ARG A 50 4.58 -25.57 -15.16
N MET A 51 4.05 -25.47 -13.94
CA MET A 51 2.97 -26.33 -13.46
C MET A 51 1.72 -26.23 -14.33
N ARG A 52 1.30 -25.03 -14.73
CA ARG A 52 0.17 -24.84 -15.67
C ARG A 52 0.44 -25.41 -17.06
N ALA A 53 1.69 -25.40 -17.50
CA ALA A 53 2.06 -25.93 -18.81
C ALA A 53 2.13 -27.47 -18.83
N THR A 54 2.57 -28.11 -17.75
CA THR A 54 2.96 -29.53 -17.78
C THR A 54 2.10 -30.47 -16.92
N VAL A 55 1.61 -30.01 -15.76
CA VAL A 55 0.95 -30.91 -14.77
C VAL A 55 -0.50 -30.54 -14.54
N PHE A 56 -0.76 -29.26 -14.32
CA PHE A 56 -2.08 -28.73 -13.96
C PHE A 56 -2.83 -28.27 -15.20
N ARG A 57 -4.04 -28.81 -15.41
CA ARG A 57 -4.99 -28.35 -16.42
C ARG A 57 -6.17 -27.66 -15.72
N PRO A 58 -6.42 -26.37 -15.96
CA PRO A 58 -7.50 -25.64 -15.29
C PRO A 58 -8.88 -26.28 -15.48
N ASP A 59 -9.14 -26.90 -16.63
CA ASP A 59 -10.44 -27.52 -16.93
C ASP A 59 -10.61 -28.92 -16.28
N SER A 60 -9.56 -29.47 -15.65
CA SER A 60 -9.59 -30.78 -14.97
C SER A 60 -10.09 -30.64 -13.52
N THR A 61 -11.25 -31.19 -13.20
CA THR A 61 -11.78 -31.21 -11.81
C THR A 61 -10.82 -31.88 -10.81
N PRO A 62 -10.22 -33.05 -11.09
CA PRO A 62 -9.25 -33.66 -10.18
C PRO A 62 -8.05 -32.78 -9.86
N ASP A 63 -7.52 -32.04 -10.86
CA ASP A 63 -6.37 -31.16 -10.67
C ASP A 63 -6.71 -29.98 -9.77
N ARG A 64 -7.89 -29.40 -9.98
CA ARG A 64 -8.42 -28.31 -9.17
C ARG A 64 -8.57 -28.74 -7.72
N ILE A 65 -9.17 -29.90 -7.49
CA ILE A 65 -9.33 -30.48 -6.15
C ILE A 65 -7.97 -30.75 -5.51
N ALA A 66 -7.00 -31.31 -6.25
CA ALA A 66 -5.67 -31.61 -5.73
C ALA A 66 -4.93 -30.32 -5.30
N VAL A 67 -4.89 -29.30 -6.17
CA VAL A 67 -4.23 -28.01 -5.85
C VAL A 67 -4.94 -27.30 -4.70
N LEU A 68 -6.28 -27.29 -4.66
CA LEU A 68 -7.04 -26.74 -3.54
C LEU A 68 -6.76 -27.49 -2.24
N GLY A 69 -6.71 -28.82 -2.27
CA GLY A 69 -6.39 -29.66 -1.12
C GLY A 69 -5.00 -29.35 -0.56
N LEU A 70 -3.99 -29.25 -1.42
CA LEU A 70 -2.63 -28.88 -1.07
C LEU A 70 -2.56 -27.47 -0.44
N CYS A 71 -3.22 -26.49 -1.05
CA CYS A 71 -3.24 -25.12 -0.54
C CYS A 71 -3.98 -25.04 0.80
N ASN A 72 -5.11 -25.71 0.94
CA ASN A 72 -5.89 -25.75 2.17
C ASN A 72 -5.13 -26.49 3.29
N ALA A 73 -4.39 -27.55 2.98
CA ALA A 73 -3.53 -28.22 3.96
C ALA A 73 -2.48 -27.27 4.56
N VAL A 74 -2.01 -26.29 3.77
CA VAL A 74 -1.09 -25.24 4.24
C VAL A 74 -1.81 -24.18 5.08
N THR A 75 -3.02 -23.77 4.71
CA THR A 75 -3.71 -22.67 5.39
C THR A 75 -4.60 -23.07 6.56
N ASP A 76 -5.11 -24.31 6.60
CA ASP A 76 -6.18 -24.71 7.50
C ASP A 76 -5.71 -25.56 8.70
N ARG A 77 -4.55 -26.21 8.60
CA ARG A 77 -3.90 -26.92 9.72
C ARG A 77 -3.73 -26.12 11.02
N PRO A 78 -3.44 -24.79 11.01
CA PRO A 78 -3.29 -24.04 12.26
C PRO A 78 -4.61 -23.82 13.03
N TYR A 79 -5.78 -24.11 12.44
CA TYR A 79 -7.04 -23.97 13.16
C TYR A 79 -7.32 -25.21 14.02
N VAL A 80 -7.15 -25.06 15.34
CA VAL A 80 -7.56 -26.08 16.31
C VAL A 80 -9.07 -25.99 16.53
N ARG A 81 -9.77 -27.14 16.47
CA ARG A 81 -11.18 -27.21 16.84
C ARG A 81 -11.33 -27.10 18.36
N ARG A 82 -12.23 -26.22 18.81
CA ARG A 82 -12.56 -26.09 20.24
C ARG A 82 -13.11 -27.42 20.76
N GLY A 83 -12.50 -27.97 21.80
CA GLY A 83 -12.93 -29.22 22.45
C GLY A 83 -12.31 -30.51 21.89
N GLY A 84 -11.29 -30.46 21.03
CA GLY A 84 -10.52 -31.63 20.59
C GLY A 84 -11.23 -32.62 19.67
N GLY A 85 -12.56 -32.53 19.52
CA GLY A 85 -13.36 -33.41 18.66
C GLY A 85 -13.51 -32.93 17.22
N GLY A 86 -13.61 -33.87 16.27
CA GLY A 86 -13.79 -33.65 14.84
C GLY A 86 -15.09 -32.98 14.39
N GLY A 87 -15.90 -32.44 15.32
CA GLY A 87 -17.15 -31.70 15.07
C GLY A 87 -17.19 -30.27 15.64
N GLY A 88 -16.19 -29.86 16.43
CA GLY A 88 -16.17 -28.55 17.10
C GLY A 88 -15.89 -27.37 16.16
N PRO A 89 -16.34 -26.15 16.51
CA PRO A 89 -16.02 -24.93 15.77
C PRO A 89 -14.51 -24.63 15.86
N LEU A 90 -13.98 -23.94 14.84
CA LEU A 90 -12.56 -23.57 14.78
C LEU A 90 -12.28 -22.39 15.72
N ASP A 91 -11.20 -22.46 16.51
CA ASP A 91 -10.76 -21.35 17.37
C ASP A 91 -10.05 -20.30 16.50
N SER A 92 -10.58 -19.07 16.47
CA SER A 92 -9.98 -17.97 15.69
C SER A 92 -8.65 -17.50 16.29
N TYR A 93 -8.46 -17.64 17.60
CA TYR A 93 -7.26 -17.18 18.33
C TYR A 93 -6.11 -18.20 18.29
N ALA A 94 -6.38 -19.43 17.86
CA ALA A 94 -5.35 -20.46 17.64
C ALA A 94 -4.55 -20.24 16.34
N LYS A 95 -4.99 -19.31 15.48
CA LYS A 95 -4.29 -19.00 14.24
C LYS A 95 -3.00 -18.24 14.52
N ASP A 96 -1.88 -18.83 14.12
CA ASP A 96 -0.56 -18.19 14.14
C ASP A 96 -0.52 -17.01 13.16
N THR A 97 -0.53 -15.79 13.69
CA THR A 97 -0.47 -14.54 12.91
C THR A 97 0.85 -14.36 12.18
N PHE A 98 1.94 -14.99 12.63
CA PHE A 98 3.24 -14.89 11.98
C PHE A 98 3.25 -15.56 10.59
N ARG A 99 2.25 -16.43 10.31
CA ARG A 99 2.10 -17.11 9.02
C ARG A 99 1.13 -16.41 8.06
N ASP A 100 0.57 -15.25 8.41
CA ASP A 100 -0.43 -14.58 7.57
C ASP A 100 0.10 -14.19 6.19
N ALA A 101 1.37 -13.78 6.09
CA ALA A 101 2.02 -13.51 4.81
C ALA A 101 2.11 -14.77 3.93
N LEU A 102 2.46 -15.91 4.52
CA LEU A 102 2.50 -17.20 3.82
C LEU A 102 1.10 -17.64 3.39
N HIS A 103 0.10 -17.54 4.28
CA HIS A 103 -1.29 -17.89 3.94
C HIS A 103 -1.85 -17.02 2.82
N ALA A 104 -1.54 -15.71 2.81
CA ALA A 104 -1.93 -14.81 1.74
C ALA A 104 -1.29 -15.22 0.41
N ARG A 105 0.02 -15.51 0.42
CA ARG A 105 0.77 -16.02 -0.73
C ARG A 105 0.19 -17.33 -1.29
N VAL A 106 -0.14 -18.28 -0.41
CA VAL A 106 -0.78 -19.55 -0.79
C VAL A 106 -2.14 -19.33 -1.46
N ARG A 107 -2.97 -18.43 -0.92
CA ARG A 107 -4.28 -18.09 -1.50
C ARG A 107 -4.16 -17.38 -2.86
N VAL A 108 -3.20 -16.46 -2.99
CA VAL A 108 -2.91 -15.79 -4.27
C VAL A 108 -2.44 -16.80 -5.31
N PHE A 109 -1.57 -17.73 -4.92
CA PHE A 109 -1.14 -18.83 -5.78
C PHE A 109 -2.35 -19.66 -6.25
N ALA A 110 -3.21 -20.11 -5.35
CA ALA A 110 -4.41 -20.88 -5.69
C ALA A 110 -5.33 -20.10 -6.64
N ALA A 111 -5.63 -18.84 -6.33
CA ALA A 111 -6.44 -17.96 -7.18
C ALA A 111 -5.83 -17.74 -8.56
N SER A 112 -4.50 -17.73 -8.67
CA SER A 112 -3.82 -17.61 -9.96
C SER A 112 -3.93 -18.88 -10.80
N MET A 113 -3.94 -20.06 -10.16
CA MET A 113 -3.99 -21.35 -10.85
C MET A 113 -5.41 -21.68 -11.34
N LEU A 114 -6.43 -21.28 -10.59
CA LEU A 114 -7.84 -21.52 -10.91
C LEU A 114 -8.40 -20.47 -11.88
N ARG A 115 -9.45 -20.81 -12.62
CA ARG A 115 -10.20 -19.83 -13.43
C ARG A 115 -11.08 -18.98 -12.52
N PHE A 116 -11.26 -17.71 -12.87
CA PHE A 116 -12.03 -16.75 -12.06
C PHE A 116 -13.52 -17.13 -11.95
N ASP A 117 -14.05 -17.65 -13.03
CA ASP A 117 -15.41 -18.10 -13.30
C ASP A 117 -15.68 -19.53 -12.78
N ASP A 118 -14.67 -20.16 -12.17
CA ASP A 118 -14.79 -21.51 -11.64
C ASP A 118 -15.66 -21.57 -10.37
N VAL A 119 -16.59 -22.52 -10.34
CA VAL A 119 -17.46 -22.80 -9.19
C VAL A 119 -16.66 -23.15 -7.94
N THR A 120 -15.43 -23.65 -8.10
CA THR A 120 -14.52 -23.99 -6.99
C THR A 120 -13.61 -22.84 -6.55
N GLY A 121 -13.40 -21.82 -7.41
CA GLY A 121 -12.55 -20.65 -7.10
C GLY A 121 -13.29 -19.55 -6.34
N LEU A 122 -14.62 -19.51 -6.46
CA LEU A 122 -15.49 -18.57 -5.77
C LEU A 122 -16.29 -19.26 -4.68
N ASN A 123 -16.24 -18.69 -3.48
CA ASN A 123 -17.07 -19.16 -2.38
C ASN A 123 -18.55 -18.78 -2.64
N LYS A 124 -19.27 -19.62 -3.39
CA LYS A 124 -20.71 -19.44 -3.66
C LYS A 124 -21.59 -19.75 -2.44
N ALA A 125 -21.03 -20.43 -1.43
CA ALA A 125 -21.71 -20.70 -0.18
C ALA A 125 -21.20 -19.71 0.89
N PHE A 126 -22.03 -18.74 1.27
CA PHE A 126 -21.79 -17.84 2.41
C PHE A 126 -21.81 -18.56 3.77
N ARG A 127 -21.30 -19.79 3.86
CA ARG A 127 -21.04 -20.43 5.14
C ARG A 127 -19.75 -19.82 5.67
N ALA A 128 -19.89 -18.86 6.59
CA ALA A 128 -18.79 -18.42 7.42
C ALA A 128 -18.08 -19.67 7.98
N ALA A 129 -16.77 -19.60 8.15
CA ALA A 129 -15.91 -20.74 8.53
C ALA A 129 -16.18 -21.33 9.94
N ARG A 130 -17.38 -21.13 10.49
CA ARG A 130 -17.88 -21.57 11.81
C ARG A 130 -16.82 -21.37 12.90
N ARG A 131 -16.19 -20.20 12.85
CA ARG A 131 -15.16 -19.78 13.82
C ARG A 131 -15.86 -19.19 15.02
N VAL A 132 -15.47 -19.62 16.21
CA VAL A 132 -15.99 -19.04 17.45
C VAL A 132 -14.98 -18.04 17.98
N PRO A 133 -15.37 -16.75 18.13
CA PRO A 133 -14.56 -15.79 18.85
C PRO A 133 -14.32 -16.23 20.28
N ARG A 134 -13.15 -15.93 20.82
CA ARG A 134 -13.01 -15.67 22.24
C ARG A 134 -13.17 -14.17 22.45
N GLU A 135 -14.39 -13.73 22.69
CA GLU A 135 -14.61 -12.36 23.17
C GLU A 135 -14.14 -12.29 24.63
N PRO A 136 -13.44 -11.21 25.02
CA PRO A 136 -13.01 -11.05 26.39
C PRO A 136 -14.26 -10.85 27.25
N PRO A 137 -14.28 -11.38 28.49
CA PRO A 137 -15.29 -10.95 29.44
C PRO A 137 -15.04 -9.48 29.78
N LEU A 138 -15.89 -8.60 29.25
CA LEU A 138 -15.87 -7.19 29.62
C LEU A 138 -16.38 -7.04 31.05
N ARG A 139 -15.71 -6.21 31.85
CA ARG A 139 -16.18 -5.88 33.19
C ARG A 139 -17.20 -4.76 33.07
N ALA A 140 -18.40 -4.98 33.57
CA ALA A 140 -19.42 -3.95 33.65
C ALA A 140 -19.02 -2.97 34.77
N THR A 141 -18.50 -1.79 34.41
CA THR A 141 -18.24 -0.70 35.37
C THR A 141 -19.32 0.38 35.34
N GLY A 142 -20.28 0.28 34.40
CA GLY A 142 -21.40 1.22 34.25
C GLY A 142 -21.00 2.58 33.68
N SER A 143 -19.78 2.71 33.15
CA SER A 143 -19.30 3.93 32.50
C SER A 143 -19.90 4.10 31.10
N ALA A 144 -19.97 5.34 30.60
CA ALA A 144 -20.40 5.61 29.23
C ALA A 144 -19.48 4.95 28.17
N ASP A 145 -18.18 4.90 28.46
CA ASP A 145 -17.17 4.29 27.59
C ASP A 145 -17.27 2.76 27.53
N ASP A 146 -17.74 2.13 28.62
CA ASP A 146 -18.05 0.70 28.64
C ASP A 146 -19.23 0.38 27.73
N HIS A 147 -20.31 1.17 27.80
CA HIS A 147 -21.46 0.99 26.93
C HIS A 147 -21.10 1.18 25.45
N LEU A 148 -20.21 2.13 25.14
CA LEU A 148 -19.69 2.32 23.79
C LEU A 148 -18.89 1.10 23.31
N LEU A 149 -18.06 0.52 24.19
CA LEU A 149 -17.30 -0.68 23.90
C LEU A 149 -18.20 -1.90 23.68
N GLU A 150 -19.25 -2.07 24.50
CA GLU A 150 -20.28 -3.10 24.31
C GLU A 150 -20.97 -2.97 22.95
N ASP A 151 -21.39 -1.77 22.57
CA ASP A 151 -22.02 -1.52 21.27
C ASP A 151 -21.05 -1.81 20.10
N ALA A 152 -19.77 -1.49 20.25
CA ALA A 152 -18.74 -1.86 19.28
C ALA A 152 -18.50 -3.37 19.22
N MET A 153 -18.65 -4.10 20.33
CA MET A 153 -18.55 -5.56 20.33
C MET A 153 -19.74 -6.21 19.63
N ARG A 154 -20.95 -5.69 19.83
CA ARG A 154 -22.14 -6.09 19.07
C ARG A 154 -21.96 -5.89 17.58
N LEU A 155 -21.38 -4.76 17.15
CA LEU A 155 -21.01 -4.55 15.75
C LEU A 155 -20.06 -5.65 15.24
N ARG A 156 -19.02 -6.01 16.00
CA ARG A 156 -18.10 -7.09 15.58
C ARG A 156 -18.80 -8.45 15.48
N GLY A 157 -19.69 -8.77 16.41
CA GLY A 157 -20.53 -9.98 16.35
C GLY A 157 -21.35 -10.01 15.05
N LEU A 158 -22.00 -8.90 14.73
CA LEU A 158 -22.82 -8.76 13.52
C LEU A 158 -22.00 -8.86 12.21
N LEU A 159 -20.78 -8.32 12.16
CA LEU A 159 -19.90 -8.44 10.98
C LEU A 159 -19.38 -9.86 10.76
N ARG A 160 -19.24 -10.65 11.83
CA ARG A 160 -18.65 -11.99 11.77
C ARG A 160 -19.67 -13.05 11.36
N ASP A 161 -20.87 -13.00 11.93
CA ASP A 161 -21.95 -13.94 11.59
C ASP A 161 -23.29 -13.23 11.40
N PRO A 162 -23.45 -12.49 10.28
CA PRO A 162 -24.71 -11.86 9.96
C PRO A 162 -25.83 -12.89 9.68
N GLY A 163 -25.48 -14.12 9.30
CA GLY A 163 -26.42 -15.19 8.98
C GLY A 163 -27.20 -15.68 10.19
N ALA A 164 -26.52 -15.92 11.31
CA ALA A 164 -27.17 -16.31 12.57
C ALA A 164 -28.14 -15.22 13.07
N LEU A 165 -27.79 -13.94 12.94
CA LEU A 165 -28.67 -12.84 13.34
C LEU A 165 -29.90 -12.69 12.42
N LEU A 166 -29.82 -13.07 11.14
CA LEU A 166 -30.99 -13.09 10.26
C LEU A 166 -32.02 -14.17 10.68
N GLN A 167 -31.61 -15.19 11.43
CA GLN A 167 -32.50 -16.23 11.96
C GLN A 167 -33.18 -15.81 13.28
N ASP A 168 -32.64 -14.81 13.98
CA ASP A 168 -33.18 -14.28 15.24
C ASP A 168 -33.48 -12.77 15.12
N PRO A 169 -34.70 -12.39 14.72
CA PRO A 169 -35.11 -11.00 14.54
C PRO A 169 -34.98 -10.14 15.80
N ARG A 170 -35.16 -10.73 17.00
CA ARG A 170 -35.08 -9.98 18.26
C ARG A 170 -33.64 -9.57 18.53
N ARG A 171 -32.70 -10.52 18.42
CA ARG A 171 -31.27 -10.21 18.54
C ARG A 171 -30.80 -9.23 17.47
N LEU A 172 -31.27 -9.38 16.24
CA LEU A 172 -30.94 -8.42 15.17
C LEU A 172 -31.46 -7.01 15.47
N ALA A 173 -32.64 -6.87 16.08
CA ALA A 173 -33.19 -5.57 16.46
C ALA A 173 -32.35 -4.89 17.57
N GLU A 174 -31.88 -5.65 18.56
CA GLU A 174 -30.96 -5.17 19.60
C GLU A 174 -29.63 -4.71 19.01
N HIS A 175 -29.06 -5.49 18.10
CA HIS A 175 -27.81 -5.14 17.41
C HIS A 175 -28.00 -3.90 16.53
N ALA A 176 -29.13 -3.77 15.83
CA ALA A 176 -29.44 -2.59 15.03
C ALA A 176 -29.62 -1.33 15.89
N ALA A 177 -30.16 -1.45 17.10
CA ALA A 177 -30.28 -0.34 18.04
C ALA A 177 -28.92 0.10 18.58
N ALA A 178 -28.07 -0.84 19.00
CA ALA A 178 -26.68 -0.59 19.38
C ALA A 178 -25.89 0.09 18.26
N LEU A 179 -26.06 -0.41 17.03
CA LEU A 179 -25.42 0.13 15.84
C LEU A 179 -25.79 1.59 15.58
N ALA A 180 -27.07 1.95 15.78
CA ALA A 180 -27.55 3.31 15.59
C ALA A 180 -26.99 4.28 16.65
N LYS A 181 -26.86 3.84 17.91
CA LYS A 181 -26.24 4.62 18.99
C LYS A 181 -24.77 4.87 18.69
N LEU A 182 -24.02 3.80 18.39
CA LEU A 182 -22.61 3.86 18.03
C LEU A 182 -22.38 4.76 16.80
N HIS A 183 -23.21 4.63 15.76
CA HIS A 183 -23.13 5.45 14.56
C HIS A 183 -23.30 6.94 14.84
N ALA A 184 -24.31 7.31 15.64
CA ALA A 184 -24.55 8.70 16.01
C ALA A 184 -23.37 9.30 16.80
N TYR A 185 -22.83 8.54 17.77
CA TYR A 185 -21.64 8.94 18.53
C TYR A 185 -20.43 9.15 17.60
N LEU A 186 -20.12 8.18 16.75
CA LEU A 186 -18.96 8.24 15.85
C LEU A 186 -19.04 9.40 14.86
N LEU A 187 -20.22 9.67 14.28
CA LEU A 187 -20.41 10.82 13.40
C LEU A 187 -20.28 12.14 14.15
N GLY A 188 -20.80 12.24 15.37
CA GLY A 188 -20.66 13.42 16.22
C GLY A 188 -19.20 13.75 16.52
N GLU A 189 -18.44 12.77 17.00
CA GLU A 189 -17.03 12.95 17.33
C GLU A 189 -16.15 13.21 16.10
N GLU A 190 -16.40 12.53 14.98
CA GLU A 190 -15.68 12.86 13.74
C GLU A 190 -16.01 14.26 13.22
N THR A 191 -17.27 14.72 13.34
CA THR A 191 -17.64 16.07 12.91
C THR A 191 -16.93 17.12 13.76
N LYS A 192 -16.86 16.94 15.08
CA LYS A 192 -16.09 17.80 15.99
C LYS A 192 -14.59 17.79 15.64
N TYR A 193 -14.02 16.60 15.43
CA TYR A 193 -12.62 16.45 15.06
C TYR A 193 -12.30 17.15 13.74
N ARG A 194 -13.19 17.08 12.74
CA ARG A 194 -13.01 17.70 11.41
C ARG A 194 -13.22 19.20 11.41
N ALA A 195 -14.01 19.74 12.34
CA ALA A 195 -14.08 21.18 12.55
C ALA A 195 -12.73 21.75 13.01
N ILE A 196 -11.99 21.00 13.84
CA ILE A 196 -10.65 21.38 14.31
C ILE A 196 -9.57 21.05 13.26
N HIS A 197 -9.72 19.91 12.57
CA HIS A 197 -8.76 19.39 11.58
C HIS A 197 -9.43 19.18 10.21
N PRO A 198 -9.67 20.27 9.44
CA PRO A 198 -10.30 20.19 8.14
C PRO A 198 -9.46 19.33 7.19
N VAL A 199 -10.14 18.54 6.34
CA VAL A 199 -9.48 17.66 5.36
C VAL A 199 -8.77 18.53 4.34
N ARG A 200 -7.46 18.30 4.16
CA ARG A 200 -6.68 18.95 3.09
C ARG A 200 -7.28 18.57 1.74
N ASP A 201 -7.40 19.55 0.85
CA ASP A 201 -7.88 19.35 -0.51
C ASP A 201 -7.11 18.18 -1.17
N GLY A 202 -7.83 17.18 -1.66
CA GLY A 202 -7.25 16.00 -2.32
C GLY A 202 -6.54 16.33 -3.64
N ARG A 203 -6.65 17.58 -4.12
CA ARG A 203 -5.90 18.12 -5.26
C ARG A 203 -4.70 18.98 -4.86
N ALA A 204 -4.53 19.26 -3.57
CA ALA A 204 -3.36 19.99 -3.10
C ALA A 204 -2.13 19.08 -3.27
N VAL A 205 -1.22 19.50 -4.15
CA VAL A 205 0.11 18.91 -4.22
C VAL A 205 0.74 19.08 -2.84
N PRO A 206 1.10 17.98 -2.14
CA PRO A 206 1.70 18.12 -0.83
C PRO A 206 2.96 18.98 -0.98
N ALA A 207 3.03 20.07 -0.22
CA ALA A 207 4.27 20.82 -0.07
C ALA A 207 5.37 19.80 0.28
N ALA A 208 6.52 19.87 -0.39
CA ALA A 208 7.62 18.94 -0.20
C ALA A 208 8.02 18.92 1.29
N GLY A 209 7.38 18.01 2.03
CA GLY A 209 7.67 17.78 3.43
C GLY A 209 9.12 17.33 3.52
N HIS A 210 9.83 17.86 4.51
CA HIS A 210 11.24 17.56 4.74
C HIS A 210 11.47 16.07 4.57
N ALA A 211 12.41 15.75 3.68
CA ALA A 211 12.77 14.40 3.31
C ALA A 211 13.32 13.62 4.52
N ALA A 212 12.44 13.14 5.38
CA ALA A 212 12.64 11.84 5.99
C ALA A 212 12.72 10.88 4.81
N GLY A 213 13.95 10.58 4.37
CA GLY A 213 14.18 9.84 3.13
C GLY A 213 13.42 8.50 3.12
N PRO A 214 13.30 7.84 1.95
CA PRO A 214 12.63 6.54 1.84
C PRO A 214 13.14 5.52 2.87
N ALA A 215 14.38 5.64 3.35
CA ALA A 215 14.92 4.83 4.43
C ALA A 215 14.32 5.13 5.83
N ALA A 216 14.00 6.38 6.16
CA ALA A 216 13.36 6.75 7.42
C ALA A 216 11.87 6.31 7.43
N ALA A 217 11.17 6.48 6.31
CA ALA A 217 9.83 5.92 6.13
C ALA A 217 9.85 4.38 6.16
N ALA A 218 10.83 3.75 5.50
CA ALA A 218 11.02 2.30 5.57
C ALA A 218 11.30 1.83 7.00
N ARG A 219 12.11 2.55 7.80
CA ARG A 219 12.33 2.23 9.23
C ARG A 219 11.07 2.43 10.08
N GLN A 220 10.30 3.49 9.84
CA GLN A 220 9.04 3.75 10.56
C GLN A 220 7.95 2.72 10.22
N HIS A 221 8.02 2.12 9.04
CA HIS A 221 7.09 1.09 8.58
C HIS A 221 7.66 -0.34 8.61
N ALA A 222 8.92 -0.52 9.03
CA ALA A 222 9.56 -1.83 9.09
C ALA A 222 9.03 -2.69 10.24
N ASP A 223 8.48 -2.05 11.29
CA ASP A 223 8.25 -2.69 12.58
C ASP A 223 6.82 -2.63 13.19
N PRO A 224 5.80 -1.95 12.63
CA PRO A 224 4.46 -2.20 13.12
C PRO A 224 4.04 -3.57 12.59
N ALA A 225 4.17 -4.60 13.42
CA ALA A 225 3.49 -5.86 13.22
C ALA A 225 1.99 -5.57 13.09
N PHE A 226 1.52 -5.44 11.85
CA PHE A 226 0.12 -5.18 11.56
C PHE A 226 -0.64 -6.46 11.84
N PHE A 227 -1.30 -6.50 12.98
CA PHE A 227 -2.23 -7.58 13.31
C PHE A 227 -3.62 -7.20 12.78
N PRO A 228 -4.17 -7.97 11.82
CA PRO A 228 -5.51 -7.69 11.29
C PRO A 228 -6.61 -7.91 12.33
N GLU A 229 -6.34 -8.68 13.38
CA GLU A 229 -7.26 -8.98 14.48
C GLU A 229 -6.88 -8.24 15.76
N HIS A 230 -7.88 -7.96 16.59
CA HIS A 230 -7.67 -7.41 17.93
C HIS A 230 -7.48 -8.57 18.91
N TYR A 231 -6.23 -8.77 19.30
CA TYR A 231 -5.87 -9.73 20.33
C TYR A 231 -6.12 -9.13 21.70
N TRP A 232 -6.89 -9.86 22.49
CA TRP A 232 -7.14 -9.58 23.89
C TRP A 232 -6.19 -10.43 24.71
N LEU A 233 -5.45 -9.84 25.63
CA LEU A 233 -4.48 -10.58 26.46
C LEU A 233 -5.19 -11.53 27.43
N SER A 234 -6.33 -11.10 27.98
CA SER A 234 -7.19 -11.89 28.87
C SER A 234 -7.55 -13.27 28.28
N VAL A 235 -7.75 -13.34 26.98
CA VAL A 235 -8.15 -14.56 26.25
C VAL A 235 -7.06 -15.64 26.24
N PHE A 236 -5.79 -15.25 26.40
CA PHE A 236 -4.63 -16.15 26.43
C PHE A 236 -4.19 -16.52 27.85
N ALA A 237 -4.83 -15.97 28.89
CA ALA A 237 -4.52 -16.34 30.26
C ALA A 237 -4.80 -17.84 30.48
N ALA A 238 -3.84 -18.53 31.11
CA ALA A 238 -3.97 -19.95 31.44
C ALA A 238 -5.13 -20.20 32.41
N GLU A 239 -5.37 -19.26 33.32
CA GLU A 239 -6.48 -19.25 34.27
C GLU A 239 -7.46 -18.14 33.89
N GLN A 240 -8.75 -18.49 33.79
CA GLN A 240 -9.83 -17.56 33.42
C GLN A 240 -10.53 -16.94 34.64
N SER A 241 -9.85 -16.94 35.79
CA SER A 241 -10.38 -16.47 37.07
C SER A 241 -9.24 -15.99 37.98
N GLY A 242 -9.54 -15.04 38.87
CA GLY A 242 -8.60 -14.53 39.87
C GLY A 242 -8.09 -13.11 39.60
N ALA A 243 -7.40 -12.52 40.58
CA ALA A 243 -6.98 -11.11 40.55
C ALA A 243 -6.11 -10.73 39.34
N ARG A 244 -5.24 -11.64 38.90
CA ARG A 244 -4.39 -11.43 37.72
C ARG A 244 -5.18 -11.43 36.41
N PHE A 245 -6.17 -12.31 36.27
CA PHE A 245 -7.06 -12.33 35.10
C PHE A 245 -7.91 -11.06 35.03
N ASP A 246 -8.37 -10.63 36.18
CA ASP A 246 -9.13 -9.42 36.41
C ASP A 246 -8.37 -8.14 36.03
N GLU A 247 -7.09 -8.06 36.38
CA GLU A 247 -6.18 -7.00 35.95
C GLU A 247 -5.98 -6.99 34.44
N LEU A 248 -5.79 -8.16 33.81
CA LEU A 248 -5.67 -8.29 32.35
C LEU A 248 -6.93 -7.84 31.62
N CYS A 249 -8.12 -8.19 32.13
CA CYS A 249 -9.39 -7.74 31.55
C CYS A 249 -9.53 -6.21 31.64
N ALA A 250 -9.15 -5.61 32.78
CA ALA A 250 -9.18 -4.16 32.94
C ALA A 250 -8.15 -3.45 32.05
N GLU A 251 -6.98 -4.05 31.82
CA GLU A 251 -5.99 -3.53 30.87
C GLU A 251 -6.49 -3.59 29.42
N ASP A 252 -7.05 -4.73 29.01
CA ASP A 252 -7.66 -4.92 27.68
C ASP A 252 -8.78 -3.90 27.41
N GLN A 253 -9.66 -3.68 28.39
CA GLN A 253 -10.75 -2.72 28.32
C GLN A 253 -10.25 -1.28 28.15
N ARG A 254 -9.29 -0.85 28.99
CA ARG A 254 -8.67 0.48 28.88
C ARG A 254 -7.98 0.69 27.53
N ARG A 255 -7.24 -0.32 27.06
CA ARG A 255 -6.58 -0.28 25.73
C ARG A 255 -7.60 -0.18 24.60
N ALA A 256 -8.72 -0.88 24.69
CA ALA A 256 -9.77 -0.80 23.67
C ALA A 256 -10.49 0.55 23.68
N GLN A 257 -10.75 1.11 24.85
CA GLN A 257 -11.36 2.43 25.02
C GLN A 257 -10.50 3.54 24.44
N ALA A 258 -9.19 3.55 24.74
CA ALA A 258 -8.25 4.54 24.21
C ALA A 258 -8.17 4.58 22.66
N ARG A 259 -8.65 3.52 21.97
CA ARG A 259 -8.67 3.51 20.50
C ARG A 259 -9.77 4.36 19.91
N PHE A 260 -10.86 4.61 20.64
CA PHE A 260 -11.94 5.49 20.18
C PHE A 260 -11.48 6.95 20.01
N ASP A 261 -10.39 7.34 20.67
CA ASP A 261 -9.77 8.67 20.49
C ASP A 261 -9.14 8.85 19.11
N SER A 262 -8.78 7.74 18.43
CA SER A 262 -8.18 7.78 17.10
C SER A 262 -9.21 7.98 16.00
N SER A 263 -9.08 9.07 15.22
CA SER A 263 -9.93 9.31 14.04
C SER A 263 -9.85 8.19 13.00
N LYS A 264 -8.68 7.56 12.82
CA LYS A 264 -8.53 6.39 11.93
C LYS A 264 -9.42 5.23 12.37
N PHE A 265 -9.48 4.97 13.67
CA PHE A 265 -10.29 3.89 14.22
C PHE A 265 -11.79 4.21 14.11
N ARG A 266 -12.20 5.45 14.44
CA ARG A 266 -13.60 5.88 14.27
C ARG A 266 -14.08 5.79 12.81
N ARG A 267 -13.24 6.20 11.84
CA ARG A 267 -13.52 6.05 10.41
C ARG A 267 -13.63 4.59 9.97
N LEU A 268 -12.78 3.71 10.52
CA LEU A 268 -12.86 2.26 10.25
C LEU A 268 -14.18 1.67 10.76
N LEU A 269 -14.60 2.03 11.98
CA LEU A 269 -15.90 1.61 12.53
C LEU A 269 -17.04 2.13 11.66
N LEU A 270 -17.03 3.42 11.27
CA LEU A 270 -18.05 3.98 10.36
C LEU A 270 -18.12 3.24 9.02
N LEU A 271 -16.98 2.86 8.44
CA LEU A 271 -16.93 2.04 7.22
C LEU A 271 -17.56 0.66 7.46
N GLN A 272 -17.25 0.01 8.58
CA GLN A 272 -17.83 -1.29 8.93
C GLN A 272 -19.35 -1.22 9.13
N ILE A 273 -19.84 -0.19 9.83
CA ILE A 273 -21.28 0.08 9.99
C ILE A 273 -21.95 0.29 8.64
N TYR A 274 -21.31 1.04 7.74
CA TYR A 274 -21.80 1.30 6.39
C TYR A 274 -21.92 0.02 5.56
N LEU A 275 -20.88 -0.83 5.58
CA LEU A 275 -20.88 -2.11 4.87
C LEU A 275 -21.95 -3.07 5.39
N ALA A 276 -22.07 -3.21 6.72
CA ALA A 276 -23.14 -3.98 7.34
C ALA A 276 -24.52 -3.47 6.93
N SER A 277 -24.71 -2.15 6.94
CA SER A 277 -25.97 -1.52 6.53
C SER A 277 -26.29 -1.77 5.06
N CYS A 278 -25.28 -1.77 4.17
CA CYS A 278 -25.47 -2.13 2.76
C CYS A 278 -25.93 -3.59 2.63
N PHE A 279 -25.29 -4.52 3.33
CA PHE A 279 -25.65 -5.94 3.32
C PHE A 279 -27.11 -6.20 3.73
N PHE A 280 -27.56 -5.69 4.87
CA PHE A 280 -28.94 -5.91 5.35
C PHE A 280 -30.00 -5.20 4.48
N VAL A 281 -29.63 -4.11 3.80
CA VAL A 281 -30.52 -3.47 2.84
C VAL A 281 -30.66 -4.30 1.57
N GLU A 282 -29.56 -4.88 1.05
CA GLU A 282 -29.59 -5.70 -0.17
C GLU A 282 -30.28 -7.06 0.06
N ILE A 283 -30.26 -7.59 1.29
CA ILE A 283 -30.90 -8.87 1.66
C ILE A 283 -32.40 -8.73 2.01
N ALA A 284 -32.96 -7.52 1.97
CA ALA A 284 -34.40 -7.32 2.04
C ALA A 284 -35.12 -8.06 0.89
N ALA A 285 -36.28 -8.65 1.17
CA ALA A 285 -37.00 -9.50 0.21
C ALA A 285 -37.25 -8.79 -1.15
N GLY A 286 -37.69 -7.53 -1.11
CA GLY A 286 -37.92 -6.75 -2.33
C GLY A 286 -36.64 -6.44 -3.12
N ARG A 287 -35.50 -6.21 -2.43
CA ARG A 287 -34.22 -5.95 -3.09
C ARG A 287 -33.62 -7.21 -3.69
N LYS A 288 -33.72 -8.36 -3.01
CA LYS A 288 -33.33 -9.66 -3.57
C LYS A 288 -34.06 -9.93 -4.89
N ALA A 289 -35.38 -9.77 -4.92
CA ALA A 289 -36.18 -9.95 -6.12
C ALA A 289 -35.76 -8.99 -7.24
N HIS A 290 -35.53 -7.71 -6.91
CA HIS A 290 -35.04 -6.73 -7.88
C HIS A 290 -33.65 -7.08 -8.43
N THR A 291 -32.72 -7.51 -7.58
CA THR A 291 -31.37 -7.89 -7.99
C THR A 291 -31.37 -9.14 -8.87
N LEU A 292 -32.20 -10.14 -8.57
CA LEU A 292 -32.39 -11.32 -9.41
C LEU A 292 -33.00 -10.97 -10.78
N ALA A 293 -34.03 -10.11 -10.79
CA ALA A 293 -34.65 -9.63 -12.03
C ALA A 293 -33.67 -8.82 -12.89
N ARG A 294 -32.91 -7.91 -12.27
CA ARG A 294 -31.88 -7.12 -12.97
C ARG A 294 -30.73 -7.97 -13.52
N ALA A 295 -30.42 -9.07 -12.84
CA ALA A 295 -29.39 -10.00 -13.27
C ALA A 295 -29.86 -10.96 -14.38
N GLY A 296 -31.15 -10.92 -14.79
CA GLY A 296 -31.69 -11.85 -15.78
C GLY A 296 -31.74 -13.30 -15.28
N ALA A 297 -31.81 -13.50 -13.97
CA ALA A 297 -31.84 -14.83 -13.38
C ALA A 297 -33.17 -15.55 -13.73
N PRO A 298 -33.16 -16.87 -14.01
CA PRO A 298 -34.40 -17.64 -14.22
C PRO A 298 -35.35 -17.48 -13.03
N ALA A 299 -36.67 -17.53 -13.26
CA ALA A 299 -37.68 -17.35 -12.22
C ALA A 299 -37.54 -18.32 -11.02
N ALA A 300 -36.86 -19.46 -11.20
CA ALA A 300 -36.58 -20.46 -10.16
C ALA A 300 -35.26 -20.20 -9.38
N ALA A 301 -34.46 -19.20 -9.75
CA ALA A 301 -33.17 -18.92 -9.12
C ALA A 301 -33.37 -18.35 -7.70
N ARG A 302 -32.78 -19.01 -6.69
CA ARG A 302 -32.82 -18.56 -5.30
C ARG A 302 -31.57 -17.72 -4.98
N HIS A 303 -31.77 -16.68 -4.19
CA HIS A 303 -30.66 -15.92 -3.61
C HIS A 303 -29.85 -16.83 -2.64
N PRO A 304 -28.51 -16.75 -2.59
CA PRO A 304 -27.68 -17.64 -1.77
C PRO A 304 -27.91 -17.50 -0.27
N VAL A 305 -28.45 -16.36 0.15
CA VAL A 305 -28.97 -16.13 1.51
C VAL A 305 -30.48 -16.31 1.48
N GLU A 306 -30.99 -17.38 2.12
CA GLU A 306 -32.42 -17.65 2.20
C GLU A 306 -33.14 -16.66 3.13
N ALA A 307 -32.61 -16.47 4.34
CA ALA A 307 -33.19 -15.54 5.33
C ALA A 307 -33.17 -14.08 4.83
N ALA A 308 -34.27 -13.36 5.02
CA ALA A 308 -34.42 -11.96 4.64
C ALA A 308 -34.40 -11.06 5.87
N THR A 309 -33.95 -9.81 5.70
CA THR A 309 -34.01 -8.83 6.78
C THR A 309 -35.47 -8.48 7.09
N PRO A 310 -35.88 -8.47 8.38
CA PRO A 310 -37.22 -8.08 8.78
C PRO A 310 -37.58 -6.68 8.24
N PRO A 311 -38.79 -6.50 7.68
CA PRO A 311 -39.17 -5.24 7.01
C PRO A 311 -39.12 -4.03 7.95
N GLU A 312 -39.35 -4.23 9.25
CA GLU A 312 -39.27 -3.18 10.28
C GLU A 312 -37.86 -2.62 10.48
N LEU A 313 -36.83 -3.43 10.22
CA LEU A 313 -35.42 -3.05 10.43
C LEU A 313 -34.78 -2.46 9.18
N VAL A 314 -35.32 -2.74 7.99
CA VAL A 314 -34.80 -2.23 6.71
C VAL A 314 -34.69 -0.69 6.69
N PRO A 315 -35.70 0.09 7.14
CA PRO A 315 -35.60 1.54 7.20
C PRO A 315 -34.47 2.04 8.10
N ARG A 316 -34.16 1.32 9.19
CA ARG A 316 -33.07 1.68 10.12
C ARG A 316 -31.72 1.55 9.42
N PHE A 317 -31.44 0.41 8.78
CA PHE A 317 -30.19 0.23 8.03
C PHE A 317 -30.09 1.17 6.81
N ALA A 318 -31.21 1.43 6.12
CA ALA A 318 -31.25 2.39 5.03
C ALA A 318 -30.99 3.84 5.51
N LYS A 319 -31.43 4.19 6.73
CA LYS A 319 -31.10 5.47 7.37
C LYS A 319 -29.60 5.57 7.67
N LEU A 320 -29.01 4.57 8.33
CA LEU A 320 -27.57 4.56 8.62
C LEU A 320 -26.72 4.72 7.36
N ARG A 321 -27.03 3.96 6.31
CA ARG A 321 -26.37 4.07 5.00
C ARG A 321 -26.41 5.49 4.43
N ARG A 322 -27.60 6.11 4.42
CA ARG A 322 -27.81 7.46 3.87
C ARG A 322 -27.12 8.53 4.71
N ASP A 323 -27.27 8.44 6.04
CA ASP A 323 -26.73 9.42 6.98
C ASP A 323 -25.19 9.41 6.95
N THR A 324 -24.55 8.23 6.85
CA THR A 324 -23.09 8.14 6.68
C THR A 324 -22.63 8.91 5.45
N VAL A 325 -23.19 8.63 4.27
CA VAL A 325 -22.76 9.29 3.01
C VAL A 325 -23.03 10.79 3.06
N ARG A 326 -24.20 11.21 3.56
CA ARG A 326 -24.58 12.62 3.66
C ARG A 326 -23.62 13.40 4.57
N VAL A 327 -23.35 12.88 5.77
CA VAL A 327 -22.50 13.57 6.75
C VAL A 327 -21.04 13.54 6.28
N VAL A 328 -20.53 12.40 5.82
CA VAL A 328 -19.17 12.29 5.29
C VAL A 328 -18.93 13.22 4.12
N ARG A 329 -19.91 13.39 3.22
CA ARG A 329 -19.78 14.30 2.07
C ARG A 329 -19.51 15.74 2.48
N ALA A 330 -19.99 16.18 3.64
CA ALA A 330 -19.79 17.55 4.11
C ALA A 330 -18.34 17.85 4.48
N TRP A 331 -17.56 16.85 4.93
CA TRP A 331 -16.18 17.06 5.41
C TRP A 331 -15.11 16.28 4.63
N ASP A 332 -15.46 15.20 3.92
CA ASP A 332 -14.56 14.43 3.04
C ASP A 332 -15.34 13.91 1.80
N PRO A 333 -15.51 14.74 0.75
CA PRO A 333 -16.25 14.37 -0.45
C PRO A 333 -15.60 13.22 -1.23
N ALA A 334 -14.27 13.08 -1.17
CA ALA A 334 -13.53 12.01 -1.83
C ALA A 334 -13.84 10.65 -1.16
N TRP A 335 -13.87 10.62 0.17
CA TRP A 335 -14.27 9.42 0.90
C TRP A 335 -15.74 9.08 0.65
N ALA A 336 -16.65 10.05 0.64
CA ALA A 336 -18.06 9.82 0.30
C ALA A 336 -18.23 9.20 -1.10
N ALA A 337 -17.52 9.73 -2.11
CA ALA A 337 -17.53 9.18 -3.47
C ALA A 337 -17.02 7.73 -3.51
N THR A 338 -16.03 7.41 -2.67
CA THR A 338 -15.48 6.04 -2.54
C THR A 338 -16.51 5.09 -1.93
N LEU A 339 -17.24 5.51 -0.88
CA LEU A 339 -18.31 4.73 -0.25
C LEU A 339 -19.47 4.45 -1.22
N GLU A 340 -19.86 5.45 -2.02
CA GLU A 340 -20.89 5.30 -3.06
C GLU A 340 -20.41 4.42 -4.22
N GLY A 341 -19.14 4.52 -4.60
CA GLY A 341 -18.51 3.63 -5.57
C GLY A 341 -18.52 2.16 -5.10
N LEU A 342 -18.16 1.93 -3.84
CA LEU A 342 -18.12 0.60 -3.24
C LEU A 342 -19.49 -0.07 -3.24
N ALA A 343 -20.53 0.63 -2.79
CA ALA A 343 -21.89 0.07 -2.78
C ALA A 343 -22.43 -0.24 -4.20
N ARG A 344 -22.03 0.54 -5.21
CA ARG A 344 -22.36 0.24 -6.62
C ARG A 344 -21.61 -1.00 -7.13
N ALA A 345 -20.31 -1.08 -6.85
CA ALA A 345 -19.48 -2.21 -7.24
C ALA A 345 -19.96 -3.52 -6.59
N GLU A 346 -20.34 -3.50 -5.32
CA GLU A 346 -20.94 -4.65 -4.64
C GLU A 346 -22.25 -5.08 -5.31
N GLY A 347 -23.14 -4.16 -5.66
CA GLY A 347 -24.37 -4.50 -6.37
C GLY A 347 -24.14 -5.15 -7.74
N LEU A 348 -23.09 -4.74 -8.46
CA LEU A 348 -22.67 -5.37 -9.72
C LEU A 348 -22.06 -6.76 -9.48
N TRP A 349 -21.25 -6.89 -8.43
CA TRP A 349 -20.67 -8.16 -8.01
C TRP A 349 -21.73 -9.19 -7.66
N TRP A 350 -22.75 -8.81 -6.87
CA TRP A 350 -23.88 -9.67 -6.54
C TRP A 350 -24.68 -10.10 -7.78
N ALA A 351 -24.94 -9.16 -8.70
CA ALA A 351 -25.64 -9.50 -9.95
C ALA A 351 -24.84 -10.51 -10.78
N TRP A 352 -23.51 -10.33 -10.88
CA TRP A 352 -22.62 -11.27 -11.56
C TRP A 352 -22.59 -12.64 -10.87
N LEU A 353 -22.47 -12.68 -9.54
CA LEU A 353 -22.43 -13.93 -8.77
C LEU A 353 -23.72 -14.76 -8.95
N LEU A 354 -24.87 -14.10 -9.05
CA LEU A 354 -26.19 -14.74 -9.17
C LEU A 354 -26.50 -15.25 -10.58
N SER A 355 -26.07 -14.53 -11.62
CA SER A 355 -26.41 -14.84 -13.01
C SER A 355 -25.28 -15.45 -13.82
N GLY A 356 -24.03 -15.37 -13.34
CA GLY A 356 -22.82 -15.76 -14.09
C GLY A 356 -22.51 -14.85 -15.28
N ALA A 357 -23.40 -13.90 -15.61
CA ALA A 357 -23.24 -12.95 -16.69
C ALA A 357 -23.14 -11.53 -16.12
N PRO A 358 -22.19 -10.70 -16.56
CA PRO A 358 -22.19 -9.29 -16.18
C PRO A 358 -23.47 -8.65 -16.70
N ALA A 359 -24.30 -8.10 -15.80
CA ALA A 359 -25.48 -7.34 -16.17
C ALA A 359 -25.08 -6.21 -17.12
N GLY A 360 -25.35 -6.37 -18.42
CA GLY A 360 -25.11 -5.37 -19.46
C GLY A 360 -23.70 -5.28 -20.03
N ALA A 361 -22.75 -6.17 -19.69
CA ALA A 361 -21.49 -6.21 -20.45
C ALA A 361 -21.62 -7.25 -21.57
N ALA A 362 -21.67 -6.76 -22.82
CA ALA A 362 -21.18 -7.57 -23.92
C ALA A 362 -19.80 -8.12 -23.52
N PRO A 363 -19.47 -9.38 -23.84
CA PRO A 363 -18.12 -9.88 -23.64
C PRO A 363 -17.17 -8.82 -24.19
N VAL A 364 -16.20 -8.38 -23.39
CA VAL A 364 -15.27 -7.33 -23.81
C VAL A 364 -14.57 -7.87 -25.05
N ASP A 365 -15.07 -7.46 -26.21
CA ASP A 365 -14.59 -7.97 -27.47
C ASP A 365 -13.13 -7.54 -27.58
N GLY A 366 -12.25 -8.48 -27.92
CA GLY A 366 -10.82 -8.18 -28.07
C GLY A 366 -10.59 -7.05 -29.06
N ALA A 367 -11.55 -6.77 -29.95
CA ALA A 367 -11.60 -5.61 -30.81
C ALA A 367 -11.80 -4.27 -30.05
N ALA A 368 -12.69 -4.21 -29.06
CA ALA A 368 -12.95 -3.02 -28.26
C ALA A 368 -11.76 -2.67 -27.35
N LEU A 369 -11.12 -3.68 -26.74
CA LEU A 369 -9.87 -3.50 -25.98
C LEU A 369 -8.76 -2.93 -26.86
N ARG A 370 -8.56 -3.51 -28.06
CA ARG A 370 -7.57 -3.02 -29.04
C ARG A 370 -7.88 -1.61 -29.53
N ALA A 371 -9.16 -1.29 -29.77
CA ALA A 371 -9.57 0.07 -30.16
C ALA A 371 -9.34 1.09 -29.04
N THR A 372 -9.54 0.68 -27.79
CA THR A 372 -9.30 1.55 -26.62
C THR A 372 -7.81 1.74 -26.40
N GLU A 373 -6.99 0.69 -26.54
CA GLU A 373 -5.54 0.77 -26.50
C GLU A 373 -4.99 1.66 -27.63
N GLN A 374 -5.51 1.54 -28.85
CA GLN A 374 -5.17 2.41 -29.97
C GLN A 374 -5.55 3.87 -29.69
N ARG A 375 -6.73 4.14 -29.11
CA ARG A 375 -7.14 5.49 -28.69
C ARG A 375 -6.23 6.04 -27.60
N LEU A 376 -5.79 5.21 -26.66
CA LEU A 376 -4.93 5.63 -25.55
C LEU A 376 -3.50 5.93 -26.04
N ARG A 377 -2.98 5.11 -26.96
CA ARG A 377 -1.71 5.37 -27.67
C ARG A 377 -1.80 6.61 -28.58
N ALA A 378 -2.95 6.86 -29.19
CA ALA A 378 -3.18 8.06 -30.01
C ALA A 378 -3.35 9.34 -29.16
N ALA A 379 -3.94 9.23 -27.96
CA ALA A 379 -4.12 10.35 -27.04
C ALA A 379 -2.80 10.80 -26.39
N ALA A 380 -1.88 9.86 -26.16
CA ALA A 380 -0.53 10.14 -25.66
C ALA A 380 0.51 9.49 -26.58
N PRO A 381 0.80 10.06 -27.76
CA PRO A 381 1.79 9.51 -28.65
C PRO A 381 3.15 9.50 -27.94
N GLU A 382 3.81 8.33 -27.92
CA GLU A 382 5.20 8.25 -27.50
C GLU A 382 6.01 9.22 -28.36
N LYS A 383 6.72 10.15 -27.71
CA LYS A 383 7.58 11.12 -28.41
C LYS A 383 8.75 10.35 -29.03
N THR A 384 8.59 9.86 -30.25
CA THR A 384 9.62 9.16 -31.02
C THR A 384 10.71 10.09 -31.54
N ARG A 385 10.43 11.40 -31.64
CA ARG A 385 11.43 12.40 -32.00
C ARG A 385 12.43 12.54 -30.86
N ARG A 386 13.66 12.09 -31.11
CA ARG A 386 14.81 12.37 -30.24
C ARG A 386 14.89 13.88 -30.00
N TYR A 387 14.95 14.25 -28.74
CA TYR A 387 15.15 15.63 -28.33
C TYR A 387 16.46 16.16 -28.93
N PHE A 388 16.50 17.43 -29.35
CA PHE A 388 17.65 18.03 -30.03
C PHE A 388 18.96 17.93 -29.22
N HIS A 389 18.84 17.82 -27.90
CA HIS A 389 19.97 17.57 -27.01
C HIS A 389 20.22 16.07 -26.87
N THR A 390 21.44 15.65 -27.25
CA THR A 390 21.92 14.28 -27.10
C THR A 390 21.94 13.82 -25.64
N HIS A 391 22.06 14.76 -24.69
CA HIS A 391 22.06 14.48 -23.26
C HIS A 391 20.82 15.06 -22.56
N ALA A 392 20.50 14.51 -21.38
CA ALA A 392 19.28 14.78 -20.61
C ALA A 392 19.02 16.28 -20.34
N THR A 393 20.05 17.11 -20.26
CA THR A 393 19.91 18.56 -20.06
C THR A 393 20.76 19.36 -21.06
N PRO A 394 20.34 20.60 -21.41
CA PRO A 394 21.14 21.49 -22.25
C PRO A 394 22.51 21.82 -21.64
N GLN A 395 22.59 21.94 -20.31
CA GLN A 395 23.85 22.22 -19.59
C GLN A 395 24.84 21.07 -19.74
N LEU A 396 24.37 19.83 -19.62
CA LEU A 396 25.21 18.64 -19.80
C LEU A 396 25.67 18.51 -21.26
N SER A 397 24.78 18.78 -22.21
CA SER A 397 25.14 18.76 -23.64
C SER A 397 26.17 19.82 -24.01
N ARG A 398 26.14 21.01 -23.37
CA ARG A 398 27.15 22.06 -23.57
C ARG A 398 28.51 21.62 -23.05
N ARG A 399 28.58 21.07 -21.82
CA ARG A 399 29.83 20.56 -21.23
C ARG A 399 30.43 19.42 -22.04
N MET A 400 29.61 18.48 -22.50
CA MET A 400 30.09 17.33 -23.30
C MET A 400 30.52 17.72 -24.72
N ARG A 401 30.15 18.92 -25.20
CA ARG A 401 30.60 19.48 -26.49
C ARG A 401 31.92 20.25 -26.40
N GLU A 402 32.42 20.55 -25.20
CA GLU A 402 33.70 21.24 -25.09
C GLU A 402 34.82 20.35 -25.66
N PRO A 403 35.59 20.86 -26.64
CA PRO A 403 36.65 20.06 -27.24
C PRO A 403 37.71 19.80 -26.17
N THR A 404 38.06 18.54 -25.97
CA THR A 404 39.09 18.11 -25.03
C THR A 404 40.22 17.46 -25.81
N GLY A 405 41.46 17.80 -25.49
CA GLY A 405 42.61 17.22 -26.19
C GLY A 405 43.93 17.89 -25.82
N LEU A 406 45.00 17.09 -25.82
CA LEU A 406 46.36 17.56 -25.50
C LEU A 406 46.84 18.69 -26.43
N LEU A 407 46.30 18.78 -27.64
CA LEU A 407 46.60 19.85 -28.60
C LEU A 407 46.09 21.22 -28.14
N LEU A 408 45.01 21.28 -27.35
CA LEU A 408 44.47 22.53 -26.80
C LEU A 408 45.26 23.02 -25.59
N LEU A 409 46.01 22.13 -24.93
CA LEU A 409 46.94 22.47 -23.84
C LEU A 409 48.23 23.11 -24.35
N ARG A 410 48.50 23.06 -25.67
CA ARG A 410 49.52 23.89 -26.32
C ARG A 410 49.01 25.33 -26.45
N GLY A 411 48.61 25.92 -25.33
CA GLY A 411 48.49 27.36 -25.25
C GLY A 411 49.85 27.92 -25.62
N ALA A 412 49.89 28.71 -26.69
CA ALA A 412 51.07 29.50 -27.06
C ALA A 412 51.64 30.09 -25.77
N ARG A 413 52.95 29.89 -25.51
CA ARG A 413 53.66 30.66 -24.49
C ARG A 413 53.24 32.11 -24.73
N ARG A 414 52.37 32.64 -23.87
CA ARG A 414 51.88 34.02 -24.00
C ARG A 414 53.14 34.84 -24.16
N GLY A 415 53.28 35.52 -25.31
CA GLY A 415 54.44 36.33 -25.63
C GLY A 415 54.77 37.14 -24.38
N GLY A 416 56.04 37.10 -23.97
CA GLY A 416 56.47 37.75 -22.75
C GLY A 416 55.97 39.19 -22.77
N ARG A 417 55.09 39.53 -21.82
CA ARG A 417 54.71 40.94 -21.64
C ARG A 417 55.98 41.70 -21.28
N ASP A 418 56.21 42.81 -21.96
CA ASP A 418 57.32 43.69 -21.64
C ASP A 418 56.94 44.55 -20.43
N TYR A 419 57.09 43.95 -19.24
CA TYR A 419 56.76 44.60 -17.98
C TYR A 419 57.59 45.87 -17.74
N ALA A 420 58.78 45.99 -18.32
CA ALA A 420 59.63 47.17 -18.15
C ALA A 420 59.02 48.39 -18.87
N ALA A 421 58.52 48.20 -20.09
CA ALA A 421 57.84 49.25 -20.84
C ALA A 421 56.50 49.67 -20.19
N GLU A 422 55.75 48.72 -19.63
CA GLU A 422 54.50 49.02 -18.91
C GLU A 422 54.76 49.77 -17.59
N LEU A 423 55.77 49.36 -16.82
CA LEU A 423 56.18 50.05 -15.58
C LEU A 423 56.63 51.49 -15.85
N ALA A 424 57.43 51.73 -16.89
CA ALA A 424 57.85 53.08 -17.26
C ALA A 424 56.66 53.99 -17.64
N ARG A 425 55.65 53.43 -18.32
CA ARG A 425 54.43 54.17 -18.66
C ARG A 425 53.59 54.52 -17.43
N VAL A 426 53.46 53.59 -16.48
CA VAL A 426 52.71 53.84 -15.24
C VAL A 426 53.46 54.83 -14.35
N ALA A 427 54.80 54.75 -14.27
CA ALA A 427 55.62 55.72 -13.55
C ALA A 427 55.44 57.15 -14.10
N ALA A 428 55.53 57.33 -15.43
CA ALA A 428 55.30 58.62 -16.06
C ALA A 428 53.87 59.18 -15.83
N ARG A 429 52.88 58.30 -15.66
CA ARG A 429 51.50 58.70 -15.32
C ARG A 429 51.35 59.09 -13.86
N ILE A 430 52.06 58.44 -12.93
CA ILE A 430 52.09 58.82 -11.52
C ILE A 430 52.67 60.22 -11.34
N ASP A 431 53.73 60.55 -12.08
CA ASP A 431 54.40 61.85 -12.00
C ASP A 431 53.55 63.00 -12.57
N ALA A 432 52.67 62.70 -13.52
CA ALA A 432 51.79 63.67 -14.18
C ALA A 432 50.41 63.84 -13.49
N GLU A 433 50.06 62.99 -12.51
CA GLU A 433 48.74 62.97 -11.87
C GLU A 433 48.74 63.79 -10.58
N HIS A 434 47.81 64.74 -10.47
CA HIS A 434 47.72 65.67 -9.32
C HIS A 434 46.59 65.34 -8.35
N ASP A 435 45.68 64.43 -8.71
CA ASP A 435 44.65 63.92 -7.80
C ASP A 435 45.20 62.79 -6.90
N ALA A 436 45.03 62.94 -5.59
CA ALA A 436 45.54 62.01 -4.59
C ALA A 436 44.92 60.61 -4.69
N ALA A 437 43.62 60.52 -5.03
CA ALA A 437 42.92 59.23 -5.14
C ALA A 437 43.34 58.47 -6.41
N ALA A 438 43.42 59.17 -7.55
CA ALA A 438 43.88 58.59 -8.81
C ALA A 438 45.36 58.15 -8.73
N ARG A 439 46.20 58.95 -8.05
CA ARG A 439 47.61 58.62 -7.83
C ARG A 439 47.79 57.35 -6.99
N ALA A 440 47.00 57.16 -5.93
CA ALA A 440 47.03 55.94 -5.12
C ALA A 440 46.71 54.68 -5.93
N ALA A 441 45.70 54.75 -6.82
CA ALA A 441 45.34 53.63 -7.69
C ALA A 441 46.44 53.28 -8.71
N LEU A 442 47.13 54.30 -9.26
CA LEU A 442 48.27 54.09 -10.17
C LEU A 442 49.49 53.49 -9.44
N VAL A 443 49.70 53.81 -8.16
CA VAL A 443 50.74 53.20 -7.33
C VAL A 443 50.43 51.72 -7.05
N GLU A 444 49.17 51.36 -6.80
CA GLU A 444 48.75 49.96 -6.69
C GLU A 444 48.95 49.21 -8.01
N GLU A 445 48.58 49.81 -9.14
CA GLU A 445 48.79 49.22 -10.48
C GLU A 445 50.29 48.98 -10.74
N ARG A 446 51.15 49.95 -10.40
CA ARG A 446 52.61 49.81 -10.49
C ARG A 446 53.11 48.66 -9.62
N THR A 447 52.64 48.56 -8.38
CA THR A 447 53.03 47.50 -7.44
C THR A 447 52.62 46.12 -7.95
N VAL A 448 51.42 45.99 -8.52
CA VAL A 448 50.95 44.74 -9.13
C VAL A 448 51.78 44.36 -10.35
N LEU A 449 52.15 45.32 -11.20
CA LEU A 449 53.02 45.09 -12.37
C LEU A 449 54.43 44.67 -11.96
N LEU A 450 54.98 45.27 -10.91
CA LEU A 450 56.28 44.91 -10.33
C LEU A 450 56.24 43.47 -9.78
N TRP A 451 55.16 43.09 -9.11
CA TRP A 451 54.95 41.71 -8.66
C TRP A 451 54.84 40.72 -9.83
N GLN A 452 54.14 41.09 -10.91
CA GLN A 452 54.04 40.25 -12.11
C GLN A 452 55.40 40.10 -12.81
N GLN A 453 56.19 41.17 -12.88
CA GLN A 453 57.54 41.17 -13.45
C GLN A 453 58.48 40.28 -12.64
N THR A 454 58.55 40.47 -11.32
CA THR A 454 59.39 39.65 -10.43
C THR A 454 58.99 38.18 -10.47
N ARG A 455 57.69 37.87 -10.52
CA ARG A 455 57.20 36.49 -10.70
C ARG A 455 57.62 35.89 -12.04
N ALA A 456 57.66 36.67 -13.12
CA ALA A 456 58.11 36.22 -14.43
C ALA A 456 59.64 36.02 -14.50
N LEU A 457 60.41 36.93 -13.89
CA LEU A 457 61.89 36.90 -13.88
C LEU A 457 62.47 35.89 -12.89
N ARG A 458 61.68 35.44 -11.91
CA ARG A 458 62.07 34.50 -10.85
C ARG A 458 62.84 33.28 -11.35
N GLY A 459 62.45 32.72 -12.50
CA GLY A 459 63.06 31.52 -13.06
C GLY A 459 64.35 31.75 -13.85
N ALA A 460 64.60 32.97 -14.34
CA ALA A 460 65.70 33.29 -15.23
C ALA A 460 66.79 34.18 -14.60
N ALA A 461 66.42 35.01 -13.63
CA ALA A 461 67.26 36.10 -13.13
C ALA A 461 67.09 36.29 -11.60
N TRP A 462 67.00 35.19 -10.85
CA TRP A 462 66.77 35.21 -9.39
C TRP A 462 67.79 36.08 -8.63
N LEU A 463 69.06 36.01 -9.00
CA LEU A 463 70.16 36.70 -8.32
C LEU A 463 70.25 38.20 -8.64
N SER A 464 69.52 38.68 -9.66
CA SER A 464 69.50 40.09 -10.07
C SER A 464 68.13 40.74 -9.87
N LEU A 465 67.22 40.09 -9.14
CA LEU A 465 65.89 40.62 -8.82
C LEU A 465 65.98 41.93 -8.04
N ASP A 466 66.98 42.06 -7.16
CA ASP A 466 67.19 43.26 -6.33
C ASP A 466 67.44 44.51 -7.19
N GLY A 467 68.10 44.37 -8.35
CA GLY A 467 68.32 45.48 -9.29
C GLY A 467 67.07 45.93 -10.04
N HIS A 468 65.99 45.15 -10.00
CA HIS A 468 64.68 45.46 -10.58
C HIS A 468 63.67 45.97 -9.54
N LEU A 469 64.05 45.99 -8.27
CA LEU A 469 63.29 46.57 -7.17
C LEU A 469 63.90 47.95 -6.86
N GLU A 470 63.31 49.01 -7.40
CA GLU A 470 63.69 50.37 -6.98
C GLU A 470 63.33 50.55 -5.49
N ALA A 471 64.31 50.84 -4.63
CA ALA A 471 64.09 51.02 -3.19
C ALA A 471 62.98 52.06 -2.88
N ALA A 472 62.87 53.11 -3.69
CA ALA A 472 61.84 54.13 -3.59
C ALA A 472 60.40 53.64 -3.88
N ALA A 473 60.24 52.45 -4.47
CA ALA A 473 58.92 51.85 -4.73
C ALA A 473 58.38 51.03 -3.56
N LEU A 474 59.23 50.67 -2.59
CA LEU A 474 58.86 49.90 -1.40
C LEU A 474 58.57 50.80 -0.18
N ASP A 475 59.10 52.03 -0.17
CA ASP A 475 58.99 52.97 0.95
C ASP A 475 57.82 53.98 0.82
N ALA A 476 56.91 53.82 -0.15
CA ALA A 476 55.71 54.68 -0.28
C ALA A 476 54.57 54.25 0.67
N GLY A 477 54.94 53.83 1.88
CA GLY A 477 54.04 53.37 2.93
C GLY A 477 54.44 53.92 4.29
N ASP A 478 54.48 55.24 4.41
CA ASP A 478 54.31 55.99 5.66
C ASP A 478 53.45 57.24 5.41
#